data_AF-A0A935HG31-F1
#
_entry.id   AF-A0A935HG31-F1
#
_cell.length_a   1.000
_cell.length_b   1.000
_cell.length_c   1.000
_cell.angle_alpha   90.00
_cell.angle_beta   90.00
_cell.angle_gamma   90.00
#
_symmetry.space_group_name_H-M   'P 1'
#
loop_
_entity.id
_entity.type
_entity.pdbx_description
1 polymer ?
#
loop_
_entity_poly.entity_id
_entity_poly.type
_entity_poly.pdbx_seq_one_letter_code
_entity_poly.pdbx_strand_id
1 'polypeptide(L)'
;MGSKYYAENPIYPLRKTVANINMDVLNVNERTRDIYIGGAGQNDLEDDVAEMAPLLGRYIRKGGYDTGGGFFRSDHFNFVKAGVPALVAGSGSDVVKKQNEVMAEWASTVAVPIINLQTNTILSGLLKALPKT
;
A
#
# COMPACT_ATOMS: atom_id res chain seq x y z
N MET A 1 5.35 10.82 -21.47
CA MET A 1 5.08 10.86 -22.93
C MET A 1 3.69 10.30 -23.24
N GLY A 2 3.31 9.12 -22.75
CA GLY A 2 1.97 8.55 -22.96
C GLY A 2 0.82 9.38 -22.38
N SER A 3 0.92 9.82 -21.13
CA SER A 3 -0.07 10.69 -20.49
C SER A 3 -0.29 12.01 -21.23
N LYS A 4 0.79 12.65 -21.69
CA LYS A 4 0.73 13.83 -22.55
C LYS A 4 -0.05 13.55 -23.84
N TYR A 5 0.30 12.48 -24.55
CA TYR A 5 -0.38 12.11 -25.79
C TYR A 5 -1.87 11.86 -25.56
N TYR A 6 -2.23 11.16 -24.47
CA TYR A 6 -3.63 10.92 -24.14
C TYR A 6 -4.38 12.22 -23.81
N ALA A 7 -3.80 13.12 -23.02
CA ALA A 7 -4.41 14.41 -22.71
C ALA A 7 -4.65 15.27 -23.97
N GLU A 8 -3.76 15.16 -24.98
CA GLU A 8 -3.87 15.85 -26.27
C GLU A 8 -4.80 15.12 -27.27
N ASN A 9 -4.96 13.80 -27.15
CA ASN A 9 -5.70 12.95 -28.08
C ASN A 9 -6.59 11.93 -27.33
N PRO A 10 -7.56 12.38 -26.52
CA PRO A 10 -8.25 11.49 -25.61
C PRO A 10 -9.35 10.70 -26.35
N ILE A 11 -9.49 9.41 -26.01
CA ILE A 11 -10.55 8.55 -26.56
C ILE A 11 -11.94 9.06 -26.18
N TYR A 12 -12.06 9.63 -24.98
CA TYR A 12 -13.25 10.33 -24.50
C TYR A 12 -12.96 11.82 -24.37
N PRO A 13 -13.90 12.72 -24.70
CA PRO A 13 -13.65 14.16 -24.59
C PRO A 13 -13.18 14.53 -23.19
N LEU A 14 -12.00 15.16 -23.07
CA LEU A 14 -11.36 15.39 -21.77
C LEU A 14 -12.24 16.21 -20.80
N ARG A 15 -13.08 17.11 -21.32
CA ARG A 15 -14.09 17.86 -20.55
C ARG A 15 -15.13 16.98 -19.81
N LYS A 16 -15.22 15.69 -20.14
CA LYS A 16 -16.06 14.71 -19.46
C LYS A 16 -15.30 13.94 -18.37
N THR A 17 -13.99 14.12 -18.28
CA THR A 17 -13.16 13.55 -17.23
C THR A 17 -13.21 14.45 -16.01
N VAL A 18 -13.85 13.98 -14.94
CA VAL A 18 -14.05 14.76 -13.71
C VAL A 18 -12.85 14.72 -12.76
N ALA A 19 -12.03 13.67 -12.85
CA ALA A 19 -10.85 13.49 -12.03
C ALA A 19 -9.82 12.59 -12.71
N ASN A 20 -8.55 12.80 -12.42
CA ASN A 20 -7.46 11.86 -12.63
C ASN A 20 -6.99 11.32 -11.27
N ILE A 21 -7.04 10.01 -11.07
CA ILE A 21 -6.46 9.36 -9.89
C ILE A 21 -5.14 8.71 -10.31
N ASN A 22 -4.03 9.38 -10.04
CA ASN A 22 -2.70 8.90 -10.38
C ASN A 22 -2.10 8.14 -9.21
N MET A 23 -1.70 6.90 -9.46
CA MET A 23 -1.05 6.04 -8.48
C MET A 23 0.33 5.65 -9.00
N ASP A 24 1.38 5.99 -8.28
CA ASP A 24 2.75 5.74 -8.71
C ASP A 24 3.64 5.32 -7.53
N VAL A 25 4.68 4.54 -7.82
CA VAL A 25 5.65 4.01 -6.84
C VAL A 25 4.93 3.43 -5.62
N LEU A 26 4.00 2.50 -5.85
CA LEU A 26 3.20 1.88 -4.79
C LEU A 26 4.00 0.84 -4.01
N ASN A 27 3.74 0.77 -2.70
CA ASN A 27 4.32 -0.20 -1.80
C ASN A 27 3.63 -1.55 -2.02
N VAL A 28 4.41 -2.56 -2.39
CA VAL A 28 3.93 -3.94 -2.61
C VAL A 28 4.30 -4.91 -1.48
N ASN A 29 5.04 -4.43 -0.47
CA ASN A 29 5.64 -5.28 0.56
C ASN A 29 4.77 -5.38 1.81
N GLU A 30 4.41 -4.23 2.38
CA GLU A 30 3.81 -4.15 3.72
C GLU A 30 2.56 -3.28 3.70
N ARG A 31 1.51 -3.75 4.40
CA ARG A 31 0.28 -2.98 4.57
C ARG A 31 0.57 -1.75 5.42
N THR A 32 0.09 -0.60 4.99
CA THR A 32 0.29 0.69 5.67
C THR A 32 -1.04 1.31 6.13
N ARG A 33 -0.98 2.07 7.23
CA ARG A 33 -2.11 2.85 7.76
C ARG A 33 -2.28 4.18 7.03
N ASP A 34 -1.19 4.78 6.56
CA ASP A 34 -1.23 6.06 5.88
C ASP A 34 -1.50 5.92 4.36
N ILE A 35 -2.17 6.91 3.81
CA ILE A 35 -2.33 7.16 2.37
C ILE A 35 -1.54 8.42 2.06
N TYR A 36 -0.47 8.28 1.27
CA TYR A 36 0.31 9.44 0.86
C TYR A 36 -0.39 10.19 -0.27
N ILE A 37 -0.58 11.50 -0.11
CA ILE A 37 -1.09 12.40 -1.16
C ILE A 37 -0.03 13.45 -1.48
N GLY A 38 0.57 13.37 -2.66
CA GLY A 38 1.54 14.34 -3.15
C GLY A 38 0.89 15.63 -3.64
N GLY A 39 1.55 16.77 -3.39
CA GLY A 39 1.04 18.07 -3.83
C GLY A 39 -0.36 18.39 -3.27
N ALA A 40 -0.56 18.17 -1.97
CA ALA A 40 -1.83 18.39 -1.30
C ALA A 40 -2.30 19.86 -1.40
N GLY A 41 -3.62 20.07 -1.36
CA GLY A 41 -4.26 21.39 -1.39
C GLY A 41 -4.48 21.98 -2.79
N GLN A 42 -4.44 21.16 -3.84
CA GLN A 42 -4.60 21.62 -5.24
C GLN A 42 -6.04 21.49 -5.75
N ASN A 43 -6.88 20.68 -5.11
CA ASN A 43 -8.28 20.41 -5.44
C ASN A 43 -8.96 19.66 -4.29
N ASP A 44 -10.29 19.53 -4.37
CA ASP A 44 -11.11 18.96 -3.30
C ASP A 44 -11.18 17.42 -3.31
N LEU A 45 -10.48 16.73 -4.22
CA LEU A 45 -10.45 15.25 -4.23
C LEU A 45 -9.81 14.68 -2.96
N GLU A 46 -8.97 15.47 -2.26
CA GLU A 46 -8.40 15.05 -0.99
C GLU A 46 -9.41 15.02 0.16
N ASP A 47 -10.51 15.77 0.04
CA ASP A 47 -11.60 15.76 1.02
C ASP A 47 -12.39 14.46 0.93
N ASP A 48 -12.65 13.97 -0.29
CA ASP A 48 -13.25 12.66 -0.52
C ASP A 48 -12.40 11.53 0.11
N VAL A 49 -11.07 11.62 -0.03
CA VAL A 49 -10.16 10.65 0.60
C VAL A 49 -10.19 10.78 2.13
N ALA A 50 -10.32 12.01 2.65
CA ALA A 50 -10.35 12.27 4.09
C ALA A 50 -11.61 11.68 4.74
N GLU A 51 -12.74 11.70 4.03
CA GLU A 51 -13.98 11.06 4.47
C GLU A 51 -13.88 9.52 4.45
N MET A 52 -13.29 8.96 3.38
CA MET A 52 -13.28 7.51 3.16
C MET A 52 -12.17 6.77 3.92
N ALA A 53 -11.01 7.39 4.14
CA ALA A 53 -9.85 6.72 4.74
C ALA A 53 -10.13 6.13 6.15
N PRO A 54 -10.80 6.85 7.07
CA PRO A 54 -11.11 6.32 8.40
C PRO A 54 -11.99 5.06 8.37
N LEU A 55 -12.91 4.96 7.40
CA LEU A 55 -13.77 3.77 7.22
C LEU A 55 -12.96 2.50 6.90
N LEU A 56 -11.74 2.67 6.38
CA LEU A 56 -10.80 1.60 6.07
C LEU A 56 -9.71 1.42 7.15
N GLY A 57 -9.82 2.13 8.28
CA GLY A 57 -8.79 2.16 9.31
C GLY A 57 -7.49 2.81 8.83
N ARG A 58 -7.59 3.77 7.91
CA ARG A 58 -6.46 4.49 7.31
C ARG A 58 -6.56 6.00 7.58
N TYR A 59 -5.47 6.71 7.36
CA TYR A 59 -5.42 8.16 7.47
C TYR A 59 -4.58 8.79 6.35
N ILE A 60 -4.81 10.06 6.03
CA ILE A 60 -4.01 10.78 5.02
C ILE A 60 -2.70 11.25 5.63
N ARG A 61 -1.60 11.04 4.89
CA ARG A 61 -0.33 11.75 5.08
C ARG A 61 -0.11 12.67 3.88
N LYS A 62 -0.22 13.98 4.11
CA LYS A 62 0.06 14.98 3.08
C LYS A 62 1.56 14.97 2.74
N GLY A 63 1.85 15.02 1.44
CA GLY A 63 3.21 15.14 0.94
C GLY A 63 3.81 16.49 1.30
N GLY A 64 5.09 16.47 1.67
CA GLY A 64 5.83 17.70 1.95
C GLY A 64 6.12 18.50 0.67
N TYR A 65 6.79 19.64 0.85
CA TYR A 65 7.26 20.46 -0.26
C TYR A 65 8.17 19.65 -1.19
N ASP A 66 7.80 19.62 -2.46
CA ASP A 66 8.53 18.91 -3.50
C ASP A 66 9.59 19.82 -4.14
N THR A 67 10.74 19.93 -3.48
CA THR A 67 11.88 20.72 -3.98
C THR A 67 12.52 20.12 -5.24
N GLY A 68 12.21 18.85 -5.56
CA GLY A 68 12.72 18.13 -6.74
C GLY A 68 11.78 18.19 -7.96
N GLY A 69 10.65 18.89 -7.85
CA GLY A 69 9.66 19.03 -8.93
C GLY A 69 9.10 17.71 -9.45
N GLY A 70 9.04 16.66 -8.61
CA GLY A 70 8.37 15.39 -8.91
C GLY A 70 6.90 15.54 -9.32
N PHE A 71 6.13 16.44 -8.70
CA PHE A 71 4.74 16.75 -9.05
C PHE A 71 4.63 17.13 -10.54
N PHE A 72 5.52 17.99 -11.02
CA PHE A 72 5.50 18.49 -12.40
C PHE A 72 6.02 17.49 -13.45
N ARG A 73 6.51 16.32 -13.02
CA ARG A 73 7.16 15.33 -13.89
C ARG A 73 6.42 14.00 -14.01
N SER A 74 5.35 13.79 -13.25
CA SER A 74 4.53 12.58 -13.31
C SER A 74 3.29 12.78 -14.21
N ASP A 75 2.60 11.69 -14.51
CA ASP A 75 1.59 11.62 -15.55
C ASP A 75 0.37 12.52 -15.30
N HIS A 76 -0.03 12.67 -14.04
CA HIS A 76 -1.13 13.56 -13.61
C HIS A 76 -0.96 15.00 -14.09
N PHE A 77 0.28 15.49 -14.20
CA PHE A 77 0.53 16.88 -14.53
C PHE A 77 0.01 17.28 -15.92
N ASN A 78 -0.01 16.34 -16.87
CA ASN A 78 -0.59 16.59 -18.20
C ASN A 78 -2.11 16.78 -18.15
N PHE A 79 -2.79 16.16 -17.20
CA PHE A 79 -4.23 16.31 -16.97
C PHE A 79 -4.54 17.63 -16.26
N VAL A 80 -3.75 17.98 -15.24
CA VAL A 80 -3.84 19.27 -14.54
C VAL A 80 -3.65 20.44 -15.51
N LYS A 81 -2.63 20.37 -16.39
CA LYS A 81 -2.42 21.36 -17.45
C LYS A 81 -3.61 21.54 -18.38
N ALA A 82 -4.37 20.48 -18.60
CA ALA A 82 -5.55 20.48 -19.46
C ALA A 82 -6.86 20.76 -18.69
N GLY A 83 -6.78 21.12 -17.41
CA GLY A 83 -7.91 21.53 -16.58
C GLY A 83 -8.64 20.40 -15.86
N VAL A 84 -8.10 19.18 -15.85
CA VAL A 84 -8.67 18.04 -15.11
C VAL A 84 -8.05 17.98 -13.72
N PRO A 85 -8.85 18.02 -12.63
CA PRO A 85 -8.36 17.83 -11.27
C PRO A 85 -7.65 16.50 -11.11
N ALA A 86 -6.58 16.44 -10.30
CA ALA A 86 -5.82 15.21 -10.11
C ALA A 86 -5.48 14.93 -8.65
N LEU A 87 -5.63 13.67 -8.26
CA LEU A 87 -5.16 13.11 -7.00
C LEU A 87 -3.88 12.32 -7.25
N VAL A 88 -2.83 12.59 -6.47
CA VAL A 88 -1.51 11.95 -6.63
C VAL A 88 -1.25 11.05 -5.43
N ALA A 89 -1.67 9.79 -5.53
CA ALA A 89 -1.48 8.80 -4.49
C ALA A 89 -0.13 8.08 -4.63
N GLY A 90 0.58 7.93 -3.51
CA GLY A 90 1.85 7.21 -3.45
C GLY A 90 1.92 6.22 -2.31
N SER A 91 3.10 5.64 -2.11
CA SER A 91 3.37 4.71 -1.01
C SER A 91 3.14 5.32 0.37
N GLY A 92 2.36 4.60 1.18
CA GLY A 92 2.37 4.79 2.63
C GLY A 92 3.70 4.34 3.24
N SER A 93 4.03 4.85 4.42
CA SER A 93 5.23 4.54 5.18
C SER A 93 4.96 4.08 6.62
N ASP A 94 3.75 4.29 7.14
CA ASP A 94 3.34 3.83 8.46
C ASP A 94 2.83 2.39 8.39
N VAL A 95 3.75 1.44 8.54
CA VAL A 95 3.48 0.01 8.40
C VAL A 95 2.62 -0.50 9.55
N VAL A 96 1.59 -1.28 9.22
CA VAL A 96 0.69 -1.89 10.20
C VAL A 96 1.45 -2.86 11.09
N LYS A 97 2.18 -3.79 10.46
CA LYS A 97 3.01 -4.82 11.09
C LYS A 97 4.12 -5.21 10.12
N LYS A 98 5.36 -5.29 10.60
CA LYS A 98 6.50 -5.60 9.74
C LYS A 98 6.53 -7.07 9.36
N GLN A 99 7.06 -7.41 8.19
CA GLN A 99 7.15 -8.80 7.73
C GLN A 99 7.90 -9.70 8.72
N ASN A 100 8.99 -9.24 9.31
CA ASN A 100 9.73 -10.01 10.31
C ASN A 100 8.90 -10.30 11.58
N GLU A 101 8.01 -9.38 11.98
CA GLU A 101 7.09 -9.57 13.10
C GLU A 101 5.99 -10.58 12.76
N VAL A 102 5.48 -10.55 11.52
CA VAL A 102 4.54 -11.56 11.01
C VAL A 102 5.19 -12.94 11.02
N MET A 103 6.42 -13.04 10.53
CA MET A 103 7.17 -14.31 10.51
C MET A 103 7.47 -14.82 11.92
N ALA A 104 7.84 -13.94 12.85
CA ALA A 104 8.08 -14.31 14.24
C ALA A 104 6.81 -14.83 14.94
N GLU A 105 5.67 -14.18 14.70
CA GLU A 105 4.37 -14.65 15.21
C GLU A 105 3.99 -16.00 14.61
N TRP A 106 4.13 -16.19 13.30
CA TRP A 106 3.87 -17.48 12.67
C TRP A 106 4.78 -18.59 13.24
N ALA A 107 6.06 -18.27 13.44
CA ALA A 107 7.01 -19.23 14.01
C ALA A 107 6.60 -19.66 15.43
N SER A 108 6.17 -18.71 16.28
CA SER A 108 5.80 -19.01 17.66
C SER A 108 4.43 -19.67 17.80
N THR A 109 3.47 -19.31 16.94
CA THR A 109 2.08 -19.80 17.04
C THR A 109 1.80 -21.06 16.23
N VAL A 110 2.58 -21.32 15.18
CA VAL A 110 2.36 -22.43 14.25
C VAL A 110 3.57 -23.35 14.20
N ALA A 111 4.75 -22.85 13.82
CA ALA A 111 5.90 -23.70 13.52
C ALA A 111 6.44 -24.44 14.74
N VAL A 112 6.71 -23.72 15.84
CA VAL A 112 7.26 -24.30 17.08
C VAL A 112 6.29 -25.33 17.70
N PRO A 113 4.98 -25.05 17.85
CA PRO A 113 4.03 -26.06 18.32
C PRO A 113 4.00 -27.33 17.48
N ILE A 114 4.03 -27.22 16.15
CA ILE A 114 4.03 -28.39 15.25
C ILE A 114 5.31 -29.22 15.44
N ILE A 115 6.48 -28.56 15.50
CA ILE A 115 7.76 -29.24 15.73
C ILE A 115 7.74 -29.99 17.08
N ASN A 116 7.27 -29.34 18.14
CA ASN A 116 7.20 -29.96 19.47
C ASN A 116 6.22 -31.15 19.53
N LEU A 117 5.10 -31.08 18.81
CA LEU A 117 4.16 -32.21 18.69
C LEU A 117 4.81 -33.39 17.96
N GLN A 118 5.53 -33.14 16.87
CA GLN A 118 6.24 -34.17 16.13
C GLN A 118 7.35 -34.83 16.97
N THR A 119 8.17 -34.04 17.67
CA THR A 119 9.25 -34.57 18.52
C THR A 119 8.71 -35.40 19.68
N ASN A 120 7.68 -34.93 20.38
CA ASN A 120 7.04 -35.69 21.46
C ASN A 120 6.40 -37.00 20.98
N THR A 121 5.80 -36.98 19.78
CA THR A 121 5.24 -38.20 19.18
C THR A 121 6.34 -39.22 18.90
N ILE A 122 7.46 -38.82 18.30
CA ILE A 122 8.61 -39.69 18.04
C ILE A 122 9.20 -40.23 19.35
N LEU A 123 9.43 -39.37 20.33
CA LEU A 123 10.01 -39.75 21.62
C LEU A 123 9.14 -40.76 22.35
N SER A 124 7.82 -40.54 22.38
CA SER A 124 6.86 -41.46 23.01
C SER A 124 6.76 -42.81 22.28
N GLY A 125 6.90 -42.82 20.95
CA GLY A 125 7.01 -44.04 20.15
C GLY A 125 8.27 -44.84 20.48
N LEU A 126 9.43 -44.18 20.57
CA LEU A 126 10.70 -44.81 20.93
C LEU A 126 10.67 -45.39 22.36
N LEU A 127 10.12 -44.64 23.33
CA LEU A 127 9.95 -45.09 24.71
C LEU A 127 9.07 -46.34 24.83
N LYS A 128 7.99 -46.43 24.04
CA LYS A 128 7.13 -47.62 23.99
C LYS A 128 7.81 -48.84 23.37
N ALA A 129 8.82 -48.63 22.52
CA ALA A 129 9.57 -49.70 21.86
C ALA A 129 10.74 -50.25 22.70
N LEU A 130 11.07 -49.62 23.85
CA LEU A 130 12.09 -50.13 24.75
C LEU A 130 11.63 -51.43 25.44
N PRO A 131 12.49 -52.43 25.59
CA PRO A 131 12.16 -53.67 26.28
C PRO A 131 11.85 -53.38 27.76
N LYS A 132 10.72 -53.91 28.25
CA LYS A 132 10.34 -53.81 29.67
C LYS A 132 11.23 -54.77 30.48
N THR A 133 12.05 -54.20 31.35
CA THR A 133 12.78 -54.94 32.41
C THR A 133 11.86 -55.30 33.55
#